data_AF-A0A538ME46-F1
#
_entry.id   AF-A0A538ME46-F1
#
_cell.length_a   1.000
_cell.length_b   1.000
_cell.length_c   1.000
_cell.angle_alpha   90.00
_cell.angle_beta   90.00
_cell.angle_gamma   90.00
#
_symmetry.space_group_name_H-M   'P 1'
#
loop_
_entity.id
_entity.type
_entity.pdbx_description
1 polymer ?
#
loop_
_entity_poly.entity_id
_entity_poly.type
_entity_poly.pdbx_seq_one_letter_code
_entity_poly.pdbx_strand_id
1 'polypeptide(L)'
;MSRRAAGRNLAALLFTDIVGSTEIAVEVGDRRWRELQAAHHDLIRRELRRFGGHEIDTAGDSFFARFRIPQDAVRCAAAILPATRSIGLEVRAGLHFGETELSAGGAGGIAVHTAARVSRLAAPGEVLVTQTIVDLVSGSGLDFHERGTYELKGIPGSWRLFALDAVEGVALGPPLDRVEAVERRTRSSSDRPTGRTRARTLLVGLIAGVIAITVAVVAIAREASSGRTNGPPSPQTSQANGYATLFKVNPTTTVDQVQPVYLQRISAGPIVSAGGSIWALTETTAFESGGVFQINPGYAEPQIAKEIPAPGACLSPATCMAASAHAVWVSVLVPEGLGLERIDATTGLSAKATIVDPSVTRPGGEFLSFNAPVSWGAGSVWLANGSSGTIYRVDPSTGRPIDTIRLGAGVTIDLLAYGEGSLWVVDRFGGTLTAIDPGTDRAEPPIPLQGDPTSIAVGAGSVWVSDGQDDQLLRIAPHHPSGIQDVSVGQEPTAVAIGGGSVWVANHGNGTVTEVNPNANLAIQTIPISSTVQSLEFADGALWVGSFAPPGV
;
A
#
# COMPACT_ATOMS: atom_id res chain seq x y z
N MET A 1 29.86 27.18 -2.43
CA MET A 1 29.04 26.78 -3.61
C MET A 1 27.94 25.85 -3.13
N SER A 2 26.71 26.13 -3.56
CA SER A 2 25.44 25.76 -2.92
C SER A 2 25.06 24.27 -3.03
N ARG A 3 24.69 23.65 -1.90
CA ARG A 3 24.03 22.34 -1.79
C ARG A 3 22.61 22.43 -2.36
N ARG A 4 22.21 21.57 -3.30
CA ARG A 4 20.80 21.33 -3.64
C ARG A 4 20.29 20.17 -2.75
N ALA A 5 19.39 20.49 -1.82
CA ALA A 5 18.70 19.53 -0.96
C ALA A 5 17.77 18.60 -1.77
N ALA A 6 17.55 17.37 -1.30
CA ALA A 6 16.43 16.54 -1.74
C ALA A 6 15.13 17.37 -1.57
N GLY A 7 14.35 17.50 -2.64
CA GLY A 7 13.37 18.57 -2.78
C GLY A 7 12.13 18.37 -1.91
N ARG A 8 12.16 18.84 -0.66
CA ARG A 8 10.95 19.08 0.12
C ARG A 8 10.12 20.15 -0.57
N ASN A 9 8.85 19.88 -0.78
CA ASN A 9 7.94 20.81 -1.44
C ASN A 9 6.69 20.98 -0.60
N LEU A 10 6.22 22.23 -0.53
CA LEU A 10 4.90 22.52 0.01
C LEU A 10 3.84 22.14 -1.03
N ALA A 11 2.82 21.40 -0.60
CA ALA A 11 1.72 21.00 -1.45
C ALA A 11 0.41 20.99 -0.66
N ALA A 12 -0.68 21.27 -1.36
CA ALA A 12 -2.02 20.95 -0.90
C ALA A 12 -2.32 19.50 -1.25
N LEU A 13 -2.85 18.77 -0.28
CA LEU A 13 -3.14 17.35 -0.36
C LEU A 13 -4.64 17.14 -0.23
N LEU A 14 -5.19 16.35 -1.13
CA LEU A 14 -6.61 16.03 -1.21
C LEU A 14 -6.77 14.52 -1.08
N PHE A 15 -7.58 14.11 -0.10
CA PHE A 15 -8.07 12.75 0.01
C PHE A 15 -9.58 12.73 -0.19
N THR A 16 -10.08 11.89 -1.09
CA THR A 16 -11.52 11.65 -1.27
C THR A 16 -11.86 10.19 -1.07
N ASP A 17 -13.08 9.91 -0.63
CA ASP A 17 -13.56 8.55 -0.40
C ASP A 17 -15.06 8.43 -0.64
N ILE A 18 -15.54 7.29 -1.17
CA ILE A 18 -16.98 7.06 -1.40
C ILE A 18 -17.66 6.74 -0.07
N VAL A 19 -18.77 7.42 0.19
CA VAL A 19 -19.57 7.18 1.39
C VAL A 19 -20.37 5.88 1.23
N GLY A 20 -20.16 4.93 2.15
CA GLY A 20 -20.92 3.68 2.19
C GLY A 20 -20.69 2.79 0.97
N SER A 21 -19.46 2.80 0.43
CA SER A 21 -19.11 2.07 -0.79
C SER A 21 -19.37 0.57 -0.69
N THR A 22 -19.10 -0.04 0.46
CA THR A 22 -19.37 -1.46 0.72
C THR A 22 -20.86 -1.77 0.63
N GLU A 23 -21.72 -0.98 1.28
CA GLU A 23 -23.17 -1.16 1.23
C GLU A 23 -23.70 -0.97 -0.20
N ILE A 24 -23.16 0.02 -0.92
CA ILE A 24 -23.52 0.28 -2.32
C ILE A 24 -23.10 -0.89 -3.20
N ALA A 25 -21.90 -1.42 -3.03
CA ALA A 25 -21.38 -2.54 -3.80
C ALA A 25 -22.26 -3.79 -3.63
N VAL A 26 -22.69 -4.07 -2.39
CA VAL A 26 -23.64 -5.15 -2.08
C VAL A 26 -25.01 -4.90 -2.72
N GLU A 27 -25.51 -3.66 -2.67
CA GLU A 27 -26.82 -3.29 -3.24
C GLU A 27 -26.88 -3.44 -4.76
N VAL A 28 -25.85 -3.00 -5.48
CA VAL A 28 -25.85 -2.96 -6.95
C VAL A 28 -25.23 -4.20 -7.60
N GLY A 29 -24.44 -4.97 -6.84
CA GLY A 29 -23.71 -6.15 -7.29
C GLY A 29 -22.43 -5.83 -8.10
N ASP A 30 -21.49 -6.77 -8.10
CA ASP A 30 -20.08 -6.57 -8.53
C ASP A 30 -19.90 -5.99 -9.93
N ARG A 31 -20.71 -6.40 -10.90
CA ARG A 31 -20.61 -5.89 -12.27
C ARG A 31 -20.96 -4.41 -12.31
N ARG A 32 -22.06 -4.03 -11.65
CA ARG A 32 -22.51 -2.65 -11.65
C ARG A 32 -21.61 -1.77 -10.78
N TRP A 33 -21.12 -2.31 -9.66
CA TRP A 33 -20.14 -1.63 -8.82
C TRP A 33 -18.87 -1.30 -9.59
N ARG A 34 -18.31 -2.25 -10.35
CA ARG A 34 -17.14 -2.00 -11.22
C ARG A 34 -17.39 -0.90 -12.25
N GLU A 35 -18.58 -0.87 -12.86
CA GLU A 35 -18.96 0.21 -13.79
C GLU A 35 -19.06 1.57 -13.09
N LEU A 36 -19.65 1.61 -11.89
CA LEU A 36 -19.76 2.83 -11.08
C LEU A 36 -18.41 3.32 -10.59
N GLN A 37 -17.53 2.42 -10.15
CA GLN A 37 -16.18 2.75 -9.71
C GLN A 37 -15.33 3.27 -10.87
N ALA A 38 -15.41 2.65 -12.06
CA ALA A 38 -14.74 3.17 -13.25
C ALA A 38 -15.26 4.56 -13.65
N ALA A 39 -16.58 4.78 -13.61
CA ALA A 39 -17.17 6.09 -13.88
C ALA A 39 -16.76 7.14 -12.83
N HIS A 40 -16.69 6.75 -11.57
CA HIS A 40 -16.21 7.56 -10.46
C HIS A 40 -14.75 8.00 -10.69
N HIS A 41 -13.86 7.05 -11.02
CA HIS A 41 -12.45 7.33 -11.32
C HIS A 41 -12.31 8.31 -12.49
N ASP A 42 -13.07 8.11 -13.57
CA ASP A 42 -13.06 8.99 -14.73
C ASP A 42 -13.54 10.42 -14.42
N LEU A 43 -14.52 10.56 -13.52
CA LEU A 43 -15.03 11.85 -13.08
C LEU A 43 -14.01 12.57 -12.20
N ILE A 44 -13.42 11.90 -11.22
CA ILE A 44 -12.39 12.52 -10.37
C ILE A 44 -11.17 12.93 -11.19
N ARG A 45 -10.65 12.04 -12.06
CA ARG A 45 -9.51 12.36 -12.93
C ARG A 45 -9.78 13.54 -13.86
N ARG A 46 -11.04 13.74 -14.28
CA ARG A 46 -11.44 14.91 -15.07
C ARG A 46 -11.34 16.19 -14.26
N GLU A 47 -11.86 16.21 -13.03
CA GLU A 47 -11.77 17.38 -12.16
C GLU A 47 -10.32 17.64 -11.72
N LEU A 48 -9.54 16.60 -11.39
CA LEU A 48 -8.11 16.73 -11.11
C LEU A 48 -7.39 17.43 -12.27
N ARG A 49 -7.58 16.97 -13.52
CA ARG A 49 -7.00 17.62 -14.71
C ARG A 49 -7.47 19.07 -14.87
N ARG A 50 -8.75 19.33 -14.62
CA ARG A 50 -9.36 20.66 -14.76
C ARG A 50 -8.75 21.68 -13.80
N PHE A 51 -8.43 21.26 -12.58
CA PHE A 51 -7.88 22.12 -11.52
C PHE A 51 -6.38 21.94 -11.32
N GLY A 52 -5.67 21.27 -12.24
CA GLY A 52 -4.21 21.10 -12.17
C GLY A 52 -3.72 20.19 -11.04
N GLY A 53 -4.60 19.32 -10.52
CA GLY A 53 -4.28 18.28 -9.57
C GLY A 53 -3.48 17.15 -10.21
N HIS A 54 -2.56 16.56 -9.43
CA HIS A 54 -1.81 15.38 -9.81
C HIS A 54 -2.22 14.24 -8.88
N GLU A 55 -2.80 13.19 -9.46
CA GLU A 55 -3.05 11.93 -8.77
C GLU A 55 -1.71 11.36 -8.28
N ILE A 56 -1.67 10.98 -6.99
CA ILE A 56 -0.51 10.34 -6.36
C ILE A 56 -0.79 8.85 -6.19
N ASP A 57 -1.96 8.53 -5.66
CA ASP A 57 -2.39 7.15 -5.45
C ASP A 57 -3.91 7.04 -5.53
N THR A 58 -4.39 5.84 -5.84
CA THR A 58 -5.81 5.48 -5.85
C THR A 58 -5.94 4.09 -5.24
N ALA A 59 -6.62 4.00 -4.10
CA ALA A 59 -6.84 2.75 -3.37
C ALA A 59 -8.34 2.43 -3.39
N GLY A 60 -8.75 1.51 -4.28
CA GLY A 60 -10.15 1.14 -4.45
C GLY A 60 -11.02 2.31 -4.90
N ASP A 61 -11.86 2.82 -4.01
CA ASP A 61 -12.75 3.96 -4.18
C ASP A 61 -12.18 5.29 -3.66
N SER A 62 -11.06 5.25 -2.94
CA SER A 62 -10.37 6.43 -2.43
C SER A 62 -9.36 7.02 -3.42
N PHE A 63 -9.24 8.34 -3.46
CA PHE A 63 -8.20 9.06 -4.22
C PHE A 63 -7.31 9.87 -3.31
N PHE A 64 -6.00 9.85 -3.60
CA PHE A 64 -5.02 10.75 -3.04
C PHE A 64 -4.38 11.59 -4.17
N ALA A 65 -4.53 12.91 -4.07
CA ALA A 65 -4.01 13.84 -5.06
C ALA A 65 -3.27 15.01 -4.40
N ARG A 66 -2.34 15.61 -5.15
CA ARG A 66 -1.61 16.81 -4.75
C ARG A 66 -1.85 17.98 -5.69
N PHE A 67 -1.78 19.17 -5.13
CA PHE A 67 -1.93 20.44 -5.82
C PHE A 67 -0.83 21.40 -5.37
N ARG A 68 -0.35 22.20 -6.32
CA ARG A 68 0.57 23.30 -5.99
C ARG A 68 -0.16 24.49 -5.36
N ILE A 69 -1.43 24.69 -5.74
CA ILE A 69 -2.24 25.83 -5.31
C ILE A 69 -3.37 25.31 -4.40
N PRO A 70 -3.45 25.72 -3.13
CA PRO A 70 -4.49 25.28 -2.19
C PRO A 70 -5.91 25.59 -2.66
N GLN A 71 -6.13 26.76 -3.25
CA GLN A 71 -7.43 27.18 -3.78
C GLN A 71 -7.95 26.22 -4.86
N ASP A 72 -7.06 25.74 -5.73
CA ASP A 72 -7.44 24.80 -6.80
C ASP A 72 -7.80 23.42 -6.22
N ALA A 73 -7.12 23.00 -5.14
CA ALA A 73 -7.45 21.76 -4.44
C ALA A 73 -8.87 21.81 -3.85
N VAL A 74 -9.22 22.92 -3.18
CA VAL A 74 -10.54 23.10 -2.58
C VAL A 74 -11.63 23.18 -3.66
N ARG A 75 -11.39 23.92 -4.75
CA ARG A 75 -12.32 23.98 -5.89
C ARG A 75 -12.49 22.63 -6.58
N CYS A 76 -11.42 21.85 -6.68
CA CYS A 76 -11.48 20.50 -7.21
C CYS A 76 -12.35 19.61 -6.32
N ALA A 77 -12.14 19.61 -5.00
CA ALA A 77 -12.95 18.85 -4.06
C ALA A 77 -14.44 19.24 -4.16
N ALA A 78 -14.73 20.55 -4.21
CA ALA A 78 -16.08 21.07 -4.38
C ALA A 78 -16.74 20.62 -5.70
N ALA A 79 -15.98 20.52 -6.79
CA ALA A 79 -16.48 20.08 -8.09
C ALA A 79 -16.68 18.56 -8.19
N ILE A 80 -15.89 17.78 -7.44
CA ILE A 80 -16.00 16.32 -7.37
C ILE A 80 -17.36 15.90 -6.76
N LEU A 81 -17.86 16.62 -5.77
CA LEU A 81 -19.15 16.31 -5.13
C LEU A 81 -20.32 16.21 -6.14
N PRO A 82 -20.73 17.27 -6.87
CA PRO A 82 -21.82 17.18 -7.83
C PRO A 82 -21.51 16.24 -9.00
N ALA A 83 -20.23 16.09 -9.38
CA ALA A 83 -19.82 15.17 -10.44
C ALA A 83 -20.14 13.71 -10.06
N THR A 84 -19.75 13.28 -8.86
CA THR A 84 -20.01 11.92 -8.35
C THR A 84 -21.50 11.71 -8.03
N ARG A 85 -22.19 12.73 -7.53
CA ARG A 85 -23.65 12.70 -7.35
C ARG A 85 -24.40 12.43 -8.66
N SER A 86 -23.86 12.81 -9.81
CA SER A 86 -24.48 12.54 -11.12
C SER A 86 -24.63 11.05 -11.45
N ILE A 87 -23.82 10.19 -10.81
CA ILE A 87 -23.87 8.72 -10.92
C ILE A 87 -24.43 8.06 -9.66
N GLY A 88 -25.02 8.85 -8.75
CA GLY A 88 -25.63 8.37 -7.52
C GLY A 88 -24.64 8.02 -6.41
N LEU A 89 -23.39 8.47 -6.52
CA LEU A 89 -22.39 8.31 -5.47
C LEU A 89 -22.26 9.60 -4.68
N GLU A 90 -22.10 9.48 -3.37
CA GLU A 90 -21.72 10.58 -2.49
C GLU A 90 -20.29 10.33 -2.06
N VAL A 91 -19.47 11.39 -2.00
CA VAL A 91 -18.10 11.29 -1.53
C VAL A 91 -17.88 12.29 -0.40
N ARG A 92 -16.87 12.03 0.41
CA ARG A 92 -16.31 12.96 1.40
C ARG A 92 -14.91 13.37 0.97
N ALA A 93 -14.48 14.56 1.37
CA ALA A 93 -13.15 15.06 1.02
C ALA A 93 -12.46 15.72 2.22
N GLY A 94 -11.16 15.48 2.35
CA GLY A 94 -10.30 16.11 3.35
C GLY A 94 -9.09 16.76 2.72
N LEU A 95 -8.75 17.97 3.18
CA LEU A 95 -7.60 18.71 2.69
C LEU A 95 -6.70 19.25 3.80
N HIS A 96 -5.40 19.21 3.52
CA HIS A 96 -4.38 19.90 4.31
C HIS A 96 -3.27 20.45 3.39
N PHE A 97 -2.56 21.46 3.85
CA PHE A 97 -1.38 22.01 3.16
C PHE A 97 -0.18 21.96 4.08
N GLY A 98 0.90 21.34 3.62
CA GLY A 98 2.11 21.21 4.41
C GLY A 98 3.30 20.75 3.59
N GLU A 99 4.41 20.57 4.28
CA GLU A 99 5.65 20.07 3.69
C GLU A 99 5.51 18.58 3.38
N THR A 100 5.90 18.21 2.16
CA THR A 100 5.83 16.84 1.68
C THR A 100 7.15 16.40 1.10
N GLU A 101 7.50 15.16 1.36
CA GLU A 101 8.65 14.50 0.77
C GLU A 101 8.14 13.69 -0.43
N LEU A 102 8.48 14.16 -1.63
CA LEU A 102 8.12 13.50 -2.89
C LEU A 102 9.23 12.54 -3.29
N SER A 103 8.88 11.28 -3.49
CA SER A 103 9.79 10.25 -4.01
C SER A 103 9.18 9.59 -5.25
N ALA A 104 9.96 8.76 -5.94
CA ALA A 104 9.46 7.97 -7.06
C ALA A 104 8.37 6.95 -6.64
N GLY A 105 8.21 6.69 -5.34
CA GLY A 105 7.23 5.76 -4.76
C GLY A 105 6.03 6.44 -4.08
N GLY A 106 5.86 7.76 -4.20
CA GLY A 106 4.69 8.47 -3.65
C GLY A 106 5.04 9.74 -2.88
N ALA A 107 4.09 10.19 -2.06
CA ALA A 107 4.25 11.34 -1.16
C ALA A 107 4.20 10.89 0.30
N GLY A 108 5.18 11.31 1.09
CA GLY A 108 5.27 11.01 2.52
C GLY A 108 5.38 12.27 3.39
N GLY A 109 5.27 12.07 4.70
CA GLY A 109 5.41 13.11 5.71
C GLY A 109 4.12 13.42 6.46
N ILE A 110 4.25 14.13 7.59
CA ILE A 110 3.14 14.44 8.51
C ILE A 110 1.96 15.06 7.78
N ALA A 111 2.20 15.92 6.79
CA ALA A 111 1.14 16.57 6.02
C ALA A 111 0.21 15.57 5.30
N VAL A 112 0.74 14.45 4.82
CA VAL A 112 -0.04 13.38 4.16
C VAL A 112 -0.97 12.71 5.17
N HIS A 113 -0.43 12.34 6.33
CA HIS A 113 -1.22 11.77 7.41
C HIS A 113 -2.29 12.75 7.90
N THR A 114 -1.97 14.04 8.03
CA THR A 114 -2.95 15.09 8.39
C THR A 114 -4.12 15.13 7.41
N ALA A 115 -3.84 15.20 6.10
CA ALA A 115 -4.89 15.26 5.08
C ALA A 115 -5.78 14.00 5.10
N ALA A 116 -5.18 12.82 5.26
CA ALA A 116 -5.92 11.56 5.36
C ALA A 116 -6.85 11.53 6.60
N ARG A 117 -6.37 12.00 7.76
CA ARG A 117 -7.17 12.08 9.00
C ARG A 117 -8.33 13.04 8.86
N VAL A 118 -8.10 14.20 8.27
CA VAL A 118 -9.14 15.19 7.99
C VAL A 118 -10.22 14.60 7.08
N SER A 119 -9.84 13.83 6.05
CA SER A 119 -10.82 13.20 5.15
C SER A 119 -11.72 12.19 5.86
N ARG A 120 -11.17 11.40 6.79
CA ARG A 120 -11.96 10.45 7.58
C ARG A 120 -12.97 11.11 8.52
N LEU A 121 -12.69 12.34 8.97
CA LEU A 121 -13.61 13.11 9.82
C LEU A 121 -14.72 13.82 9.02
N ALA A 122 -14.57 13.93 7.69
CA ALA A 122 -15.55 14.58 6.84
C ALA A 122 -16.85 13.75 6.75
N ALA A 123 -17.97 14.42 6.94
CA ALA A 123 -19.31 13.87 6.75
C ALA A 123 -19.59 13.61 5.26
N PRO A 124 -20.65 12.83 4.93
CA PRO A 124 -21.05 12.63 3.54
C PRO A 124 -21.31 13.94 2.81
N GLY A 125 -20.67 14.15 1.66
CA GLY A 125 -20.79 15.38 0.88
C GLY A 125 -20.10 16.59 1.49
N GLU A 126 -19.29 16.42 2.54
CA GLU A 126 -18.54 17.48 3.18
C GLU A 126 -17.13 17.58 2.60
N VAL A 127 -16.66 18.82 2.38
CA VAL A 127 -15.25 19.12 2.12
C VAL A 127 -14.67 19.73 3.40
N LEU A 128 -13.89 18.94 4.13
CA LEU A 128 -13.28 19.33 5.39
C LEU A 128 -11.83 19.75 5.19
N VAL A 129 -11.40 20.85 5.78
CA VAL A 129 -10.05 21.41 5.62
C VAL A 129 -9.46 21.83 6.96
N THR A 130 -8.13 21.79 7.07
CA THR A 130 -7.42 22.40 8.21
C THR A 130 -7.43 23.93 8.16
N GLN A 131 -7.28 24.59 9.31
CA GLN A 131 -7.04 26.05 9.41
C GLN A 131 -6.00 26.57 8.40
N THR A 132 -4.90 25.83 8.19
CA THR A 132 -3.83 26.22 7.26
C THR A 132 -4.35 26.48 5.85
N ILE A 133 -5.32 25.69 5.38
CA ILE A 133 -5.94 25.90 4.06
C ILE A 133 -6.75 27.19 4.07
N VAL A 134 -7.59 27.42 5.10
CA VAL A 134 -8.43 28.61 5.24
C VAL A 134 -7.59 29.89 5.21
N ASP A 135 -6.47 29.89 5.95
CA ASP A 135 -5.55 31.03 6.00
C ASP A 135 -4.94 31.32 4.61
N LEU A 136 -4.55 30.26 3.88
CA LEU A 136 -3.91 30.39 2.56
C LEU A 136 -4.88 30.80 1.44
N VAL A 137 -6.18 30.55 1.60
CA VAL A 137 -7.19 30.86 0.57
C VAL A 137 -8.08 32.04 0.97
N SER A 138 -7.70 32.84 1.97
CA SER A 138 -8.46 34.02 2.36
C SER A 138 -8.69 34.98 1.17
N GLY A 139 -9.95 35.38 0.95
CA GLY A 139 -10.33 36.25 -0.18
C GLY A 139 -10.50 35.54 -1.54
N SER A 140 -10.46 34.20 -1.57
CA SER A 140 -10.57 33.39 -2.78
C SER A 140 -12.00 33.13 -3.28
N GLY A 141 -13.01 33.67 -2.58
CA GLY A 141 -14.41 33.32 -2.80
C GLY A 141 -14.79 31.93 -2.28
N LEU A 142 -14.02 31.36 -1.35
CA LEU A 142 -14.35 30.11 -0.66
C LEU A 142 -14.87 30.45 0.74
N ASP A 143 -16.10 30.05 1.03
CA ASP A 143 -16.78 30.32 2.30
C ASP A 143 -16.73 29.07 3.18
N PHE A 144 -16.28 29.23 4.42
CA PHE A 144 -16.11 28.13 5.37
C PHE A 144 -16.77 28.44 6.71
N HIS A 145 -17.27 27.42 7.40
CA HIS A 145 -17.61 27.49 8.81
C HIS A 145 -16.70 26.59 9.65
N GLU A 146 -16.46 26.99 10.89
CA GLU A 146 -15.66 26.22 11.84
C GLU A 146 -16.44 24.99 12.31
N ARG A 147 -15.85 23.80 12.14
CA ARG A 147 -16.37 22.53 12.66
C ARG A 147 -15.88 22.22 14.07
N GLY A 148 -14.85 22.94 14.53
CA GLY A 148 -14.28 22.85 15.87
C GLY A 148 -12.81 22.43 15.87
N THR A 149 -12.31 22.17 17.08
CA THR A 149 -10.93 21.74 17.34
C THR A 149 -10.90 20.23 17.59
N TYR A 150 -9.97 19.54 16.92
CA TYR A 150 -9.81 18.10 16.95
C TYR A 150 -8.37 17.73 17.30
N GLU A 151 -8.19 16.69 18.10
CA GLU A 151 -6.91 15.98 18.20
C GLU A 151 -6.87 14.95 17.08
N LEU A 152 -5.92 15.08 16.16
CA LEU A 152 -5.78 14.13 15.06
C LEU A 152 -4.85 13.01 15.53
N LYS A 153 -5.38 11.78 15.60
CA LYS A 153 -4.63 10.61 16.07
C LYS A 153 -3.28 10.47 15.34
N GLY A 154 -2.19 10.42 16.11
CA GLY A 154 -0.81 10.31 15.63
C GLY A 154 -0.16 11.64 15.21
N ILE A 155 -0.86 12.78 15.31
CA ILE A 155 -0.36 14.09 14.89
C ILE A 155 -0.39 15.03 16.08
N PRO A 156 0.77 15.51 16.57
CA PRO A 156 0.82 16.37 17.75
C PRO A 156 0.00 17.65 17.61
N GLY A 157 -0.67 18.01 18.71
CA GLY A 157 -1.35 19.29 18.87
C GLY A 157 -2.82 19.28 18.41
N SER A 158 -3.51 20.37 18.73
CA SER A 158 -4.92 20.54 18.43
C SER A 158 -5.12 21.23 17.08
N TRP A 159 -5.99 20.67 16.25
CA TRP A 159 -6.23 21.09 14.88
C TRP A 159 -7.63 21.65 14.72
N ARG A 160 -7.73 22.93 14.32
CA ARG A 160 -9.02 23.51 13.94
C ARG A 160 -9.38 23.10 12.52
N LEU A 161 -10.58 22.56 12.36
CA LEU A 161 -11.12 22.09 11.08
C LEU A 161 -12.31 22.94 10.66
N PHE A 162 -12.44 23.09 9.35
CA PHE A 162 -13.45 23.94 8.71
C PHE A 162 -14.11 23.18 7.58
N ALA A 163 -15.43 23.25 7.50
CA ALA A 163 -16.18 22.72 6.38
C ALA A 163 -16.45 23.83 5.37
N LEU A 164 -16.30 23.51 4.09
CA LEU A 164 -16.63 24.40 2.99
C LEU A 164 -18.15 24.49 2.84
N ASP A 165 -18.69 25.70 2.86
CA ASP A 165 -20.13 25.98 2.66
C ASP A 165 -20.45 26.31 1.20
N ALA A 166 -19.64 27.18 0.60
CA ALA A 166 -19.89 27.71 -0.73
C ALA A 166 -18.61 28.06 -1.49
N VAL A 167 -18.72 28.02 -2.82
CA VAL A 167 -17.71 28.50 -3.77
C VAL A 167 -18.33 29.60 -4.61
N GLU A 168 -17.77 30.81 -4.55
CA GLU A 168 -18.23 32.01 -5.26
C GLU A 168 -19.72 32.30 -4.98
N GLY A 169 -20.13 32.12 -3.72
CA GLY A 169 -21.51 32.30 -3.26
C GLY A 169 -22.48 31.18 -3.65
N VAL A 170 -21.99 30.11 -4.29
CA VAL A 170 -22.79 28.93 -4.66
C VAL A 170 -22.55 27.82 -3.64
N ALA A 171 -23.61 27.45 -2.89
CA ALA A 171 -23.55 26.36 -1.92
C ALA A 171 -23.28 25.00 -2.59
N LEU A 172 -22.58 24.10 -1.90
CA LEU A 172 -22.22 22.77 -2.41
C LEU A 172 -23.42 21.83 -2.64
N GLY A 173 -24.61 22.20 -2.17
CA GLY A 173 -25.83 21.41 -2.24
C GLY A 173 -25.84 20.26 -1.22
N PRO A 174 -27.03 19.85 -0.72
CA PRO A 174 -27.13 18.78 0.25
C PRO A 174 -26.69 17.42 -0.35
N PRO A 175 -26.30 16.45 0.49
CA PRO A 175 -26.08 15.08 0.05
C PRO A 175 -27.32 14.52 -0.66
N LEU A 176 -27.10 13.56 -1.57
CA LEU A 176 -28.21 12.90 -2.26
C LEU A 176 -29.17 12.23 -1.29
N ASP A 177 -30.47 12.36 -1.55
CA ASP A 177 -31.44 11.51 -0.88
C ASP A 177 -31.26 10.05 -1.33
N ARG A 178 -31.61 9.12 -0.43
CA ARG A 178 -31.37 7.69 -0.66
C ARG A 178 -32.08 7.17 -1.90
N VAL A 179 -33.30 7.63 -2.18
CA VAL A 179 -34.10 7.14 -3.32
C VAL A 179 -33.48 7.63 -4.62
N GLU A 180 -33.14 8.92 -4.70
CA GLU A 180 -32.48 9.51 -5.85
C GLU A 180 -31.10 8.88 -6.12
N ALA A 181 -30.32 8.60 -5.07
CA ALA A 181 -29.04 7.93 -5.20
C ALA A 181 -29.17 6.55 -5.84
N VAL A 182 -30.14 5.73 -5.39
CA VAL A 182 -30.40 4.40 -5.94
C VAL A 182 -30.88 4.47 -7.39
N GLU A 183 -31.78 5.39 -7.72
CA GLU A 183 -32.25 5.59 -9.10
C GLU A 183 -31.11 5.95 -10.06
N ARG A 184 -30.20 6.84 -9.62
CA ARG A 184 -29.04 7.23 -10.43
C ARG A 184 -28.02 6.10 -10.58
N ARG A 185 -27.80 5.29 -9.53
CA ARG A 185 -26.91 4.10 -9.59
C ARG A 185 -27.44 3.02 -10.50
N THR A 186 -28.75 2.82 -10.55
CA THR A 186 -29.38 1.72 -11.31
C THR A 186 -29.62 2.06 -12.78
N ARG A 187 -29.54 3.35 -13.17
CA ARG A 187 -29.71 3.80 -14.56
C ARG A 187 -28.58 3.25 -15.44
N SER A 188 -28.91 2.32 -16.33
CA SER A 188 -27.98 1.73 -17.31
C SER A 188 -27.38 2.82 -18.19
N SER A 189 -26.09 2.71 -18.53
CA SER A 189 -25.42 3.61 -19.48
C SER A 189 -26.08 3.60 -20.87
N SER A 190 -26.89 2.58 -21.18
CA SER A 190 -27.69 2.47 -22.41
C SER A 190 -28.87 3.44 -22.49
N ASP A 191 -29.26 4.08 -21.38
CA ASP A 191 -30.46 4.92 -21.28
C ASP A 191 -30.18 6.41 -21.48
N ARG A 192 -28.94 6.77 -21.85
CA ARG A 192 -28.66 8.13 -22.33
C ARG A 192 -29.39 8.33 -23.66
N PRO A 193 -30.25 9.36 -23.81
CA PRO A 193 -30.81 9.69 -25.11
C PRO A 193 -29.65 10.01 -26.05
N THR A 194 -29.37 9.10 -26.99
CA THR A 194 -28.35 9.31 -28.01
C THR A 194 -28.81 10.44 -28.91
N GLY A 195 -28.36 11.66 -28.63
CA GLY A 195 -28.41 12.80 -29.55
C GLY A 195 -27.51 12.56 -30.75
N ARG A 196 -27.91 11.61 -31.60
CA ARG A 196 -27.28 11.30 -32.89
C ARG A 196 -27.91 12.18 -33.95
N THR A 197 -27.40 13.39 -34.13
CA THR A 197 -27.52 14.07 -35.42
C THR A 197 -26.42 15.12 -35.61
N ARG A 198 -25.68 14.95 -36.72
CA ARG A 198 -24.74 15.90 -37.36
C ARG A 198 -23.32 16.00 -36.80
N ALA A 199 -22.45 15.07 -37.25
CA ALA A 199 -21.08 15.39 -37.68
C ALA A 199 -20.43 14.15 -38.32
N ARG A 200 -20.92 13.74 -39.51
CA ARG A 200 -20.36 12.60 -40.27
C ARG A 200 -19.59 13.04 -41.53
N THR A 201 -19.09 14.28 -41.59
CA THR A 201 -18.49 14.83 -42.83
C THR A 201 -17.20 15.61 -42.66
N LEU A 202 -16.41 15.40 -41.59
CA LEU A 202 -15.12 16.11 -41.43
C LEU A 202 -13.90 15.23 -41.08
N LEU A 203 -14.03 13.90 -41.01
CA LEU A 203 -12.91 13.02 -40.59
C LEU A 203 -12.06 12.45 -41.74
N VAL A 204 -12.37 12.74 -43.01
CA VAL A 204 -11.56 12.21 -44.14
C VAL A 204 -10.42 13.15 -44.55
N GLY A 205 -10.44 14.43 -44.13
CA GLY A 205 -9.39 15.40 -44.47
C GLY A 205 -8.19 15.43 -43.50
N LEU A 206 -8.38 15.08 -42.23
CA LEU A 206 -7.36 15.26 -41.18
C LEU A 206 -6.27 14.16 -41.20
N ILE A 207 -6.62 12.95 -41.65
CA ILE A 207 -5.71 11.79 -41.66
C ILE A 207 -4.65 11.92 -42.77
N ALA A 208 -4.96 12.62 -43.88
CA ALA A 208 -4.00 12.86 -44.96
C ALA A 208 -2.96 13.96 -44.61
N GLY A 209 -3.31 14.91 -43.74
CA GLY A 209 -2.41 16.00 -43.34
C GLY A 209 -1.35 15.60 -42.31
N VAL A 210 -1.68 14.67 -41.40
CA VAL A 210 -0.75 14.23 -40.34
C VAL A 210 0.37 13.35 -40.90
N ILE A 211 0.08 12.51 -41.90
CA ILE A 211 1.09 11.62 -42.52
C ILE A 211 2.15 12.41 -43.32
N ALA A 212 1.77 13.55 -43.92
CA ALA A 212 2.72 14.39 -44.67
C ALA A 212 3.72 15.12 -43.76
N ILE A 213 3.32 15.47 -42.53
CA ILE A 213 4.18 16.19 -41.58
C ILE A 213 5.19 15.24 -40.91
N THR A 214 4.81 13.99 -40.65
CA THR A 214 5.72 13.00 -40.04
C THR A 214 6.86 12.59 -40.98
N VAL A 215 6.63 12.54 -42.30
CA VAL A 215 7.66 12.19 -43.29
C VAL A 215 8.69 13.32 -43.49
N ALA A 216 8.30 14.59 -43.31
CA ALA A 216 9.21 15.73 -43.42
C ALA A 216 10.16 15.88 -42.21
N VAL A 217 9.67 15.57 -41.00
CA VAL A 217 10.48 15.71 -39.76
C VAL A 217 11.55 14.60 -39.63
N VAL A 218 11.28 13.40 -40.14
CA VAL A 218 12.24 12.29 -40.13
C VAL A 218 13.33 12.44 -41.20
N ALA A 219 13.07 13.19 -42.29
CA ALA A 219 14.06 13.46 -43.33
C ALA A 219 15.10 14.53 -42.90
N ILE A 220 14.70 15.52 -42.10
CA ILE A 220 15.59 16.60 -41.63
C ILE A 220 16.49 16.13 -40.47
N ALA A 221 16.05 15.16 -39.66
CA ALA A 221 16.83 14.63 -38.54
C ALA A 221 17.97 13.67 -38.94
N ARG A 222 18.07 13.27 -40.22
CA ARG A 222 19.11 12.34 -40.71
C ARG A 222 20.37 13.02 -41.28
N GLU A 223 20.39 14.35 -41.38
CA GLU A 223 21.54 15.09 -41.93
C GLU A 223 22.41 15.80 -40.88
N ALA A 224 22.06 15.74 -39.60
CA ALA A 224 22.77 16.46 -38.53
C ALA A 224 23.64 15.59 -37.60
N SER A 225 23.99 14.37 -37.98
CA SER A 225 24.88 13.51 -37.18
C SER A 225 26.02 12.89 -37.99
N SER A 226 26.94 13.73 -38.49
CA SER A 226 28.27 13.29 -38.89
C SER A 226 29.32 14.23 -38.31
N GLY A 227 29.88 13.86 -37.16
CA GLY A 227 30.96 14.59 -36.50
C GLY A 227 31.36 13.95 -35.17
N ARG A 228 32.05 12.81 -35.22
CA ARG A 228 32.73 12.21 -34.06
C ARG A 228 34.03 12.96 -33.78
N THR A 229 34.31 13.23 -32.50
CA THR A 229 35.68 13.15 -31.95
C THR A 229 35.64 12.53 -30.54
N ASN A 230 36.60 11.64 -30.28
CA ASN A 230 36.76 10.88 -29.04
C ASN A 230 37.40 11.74 -27.94
N GLY A 231 36.78 11.79 -26.76
CA GLY A 231 37.37 12.30 -25.51
C GLY A 231 37.59 11.15 -24.51
N PRO A 232 38.55 11.28 -23.57
CA PRO A 232 38.92 10.21 -22.64
C PRO A 232 37.78 9.91 -21.66
N PRO A 233 37.70 8.67 -21.11
CA PRO A 233 36.59 8.27 -20.26
C PRO A 233 36.58 9.13 -18.99
N SER A 234 35.46 9.80 -18.75
CA SER A 234 35.21 10.51 -17.50
C SER A 234 35.13 9.49 -16.35
N PRO A 235 35.68 9.82 -15.17
CA PRO A 235 35.75 8.88 -14.06
C PRO A 235 34.35 8.44 -13.63
N GLN A 236 34.22 7.14 -13.37
CA GLN A 236 33.04 6.53 -12.75
C GLN A 236 32.60 7.39 -11.57
N THR A 237 31.49 8.10 -11.73
CA THR A 237 30.84 8.80 -10.63
C THR A 237 30.28 7.73 -9.71
N SER A 238 30.89 7.62 -8.53
CA SER A 238 30.50 6.71 -7.45
C SER A 238 29.00 6.77 -7.22
N GLN A 239 28.33 5.63 -7.42
CA GLN A 239 26.96 5.40 -6.97
C GLN A 239 26.91 5.69 -5.46
N ALA A 240 26.16 6.72 -5.07
CA ALA A 240 25.76 6.90 -3.68
C ALA A 240 24.62 5.89 -3.40
N ASN A 241 24.98 4.64 -3.11
CA ASN A 241 24.04 3.58 -2.78
C ASN A 241 23.47 3.82 -1.37
N GLY A 242 22.14 3.94 -1.25
CA GLY A 242 21.44 3.73 0.02
C GLY A 242 21.56 2.26 0.39
N TYR A 243 21.91 1.95 1.64
CA TYR A 243 22.16 0.57 2.08
C TYR A 243 20.98 0.11 2.94
N ALA A 244 20.20 -0.91 2.53
CA ALA A 244 19.45 -1.65 3.55
C ALA A 244 20.42 -2.42 4.42
N THR A 245 20.12 -2.45 5.71
CA THR A 245 20.94 -3.14 6.70
C THR A 245 20.11 -4.25 7.30
N LEU A 246 20.69 -5.45 7.36
CA LEU A 246 20.12 -6.55 8.12
C LEU A 246 20.83 -6.57 9.47
N PHE A 247 20.09 -6.53 10.57
CA PHE A 247 20.67 -6.64 11.90
C PHE A 247 20.38 -8.01 12.48
N LYS A 248 21.39 -8.61 13.13
CA LYS A 248 21.21 -9.79 13.97
C LYS A 248 21.20 -9.34 15.43
N VAL A 249 20.06 -9.54 16.09
CA VAL A 249 19.83 -9.15 17.48
C VAL A 249 19.75 -10.41 18.33
N ASN A 250 20.61 -10.51 19.35
CA ASN A 250 20.53 -11.59 20.32
C ASN A 250 19.43 -11.27 21.35
N PRO A 251 18.38 -12.11 21.47
CA PRO A 251 17.27 -11.85 22.39
C PRO A 251 17.68 -11.85 23.88
N THR A 252 18.83 -12.43 24.23
CA THR A 252 19.28 -12.59 25.62
C THR A 252 20.28 -11.54 26.10
N THR A 253 20.73 -10.62 25.24
CA THR A 253 21.79 -9.66 25.58
C THR A 253 21.33 -8.21 25.43
N THR A 254 21.66 -7.35 26.40
CA THR A 254 21.48 -5.90 26.35
C THR A 254 22.29 -5.26 25.22
N VAL A 255 21.67 -4.36 24.44
CA VAL A 255 22.12 -3.30 23.48
C VAL A 255 23.48 -3.44 22.76
N ASP A 256 24.55 -3.93 23.41
CA ASP A 256 25.94 -3.96 22.95
C ASP A 256 26.29 -5.14 22.01
N GLN A 257 25.33 -5.94 21.53
CA GLN A 257 25.56 -7.07 20.61
C GLN A 257 24.81 -7.00 19.27
N VAL A 258 24.21 -5.85 18.93
CA VAL A 258 23.59 -5.67 17.61
C VAL A 258 24.69 -5.64 16.55
N GLN A 259 24.83 -6.72 15.79
CA GLN A 259 25.80 -6.81 14.70
C GLN A 259 25.13 -6.36 13.39
N PRO A 260 25.51 -5.19 12.83
CA PRO A 260 25.03 -4.80 11.52
C PRO A 260 25.65 -5.70 10.45
N VAL A 261 24.81 -6.20 9.56
CA VAL A 261 25.23 -6.88 8.34
C VAL A 261 24.90 -5.97 7.19
N TYR A 262 25.94 -5.34 6.64
CA TYR A 262 25.81 -4.46 5.49
C TYR A 262 25.71 -5.29 4.22
N LEU A 263 24.49 -5.48 3.74
CA LEU A 263 24.23 -6.17 2.49
C LEU A 263 23.98 -5.13 1.39
N GLN A 264 24.98 -4.94 0.53
CA GLN A 264 24.81 -4.05 -0.62
C GLN A 264 23.69 -4.58 -1.54
N ARG A 265 22.85 -3.68 -2.07
CA ARG A 265 21.74 -3.97 -3.01
C ARG A 265 20.51 -4.65 -2.42
N ILE A 266 20.39 -4.70 -1.10
CA ILE A 266 19.15 -5.11 -0.44
C ILE A 266 18.30 -3.87 -0.15
N SER A 267 16.98 -3.97 -0.34
CA SER A 267 15.96 -3.07 0.20
C SER A 267 15.03 -3.93 1.05
N ALA A 268 14.60 -3.44 2.21
CA ALA A 268 14.06 -4.25 3.29
C ALA A 268 12.61 -4.73 3.04
N GLY A 269 12.45 -5.64 2.08
CA GLY A 269 11.22 -6.43 1.89
C GLY A 269 11.03 -7.48 3.01
N PRO A 270 10.17 -8.50 2.79
CA PRO A 270 9.96 -9.55 3.78
C PRO A 270 11.24 -10.37 4.02
N ILE A 271 11.42 -10.79 5.26
CA ILE A 271 12.46 -11.73 5.69
C ILE A 271 11.76 -13.00 6.16
N VAL A 272 12.27 -14.16 5.75
CA VAL A 272 11.77 -15.48 6.18
C VAL A 272 12.94 -16.43 6.44
N SER A 273 12.74 -17.44 7.27
CA SER A 273 13.72 -18.50 7.51
C SER A 273 13.31 -19.83 6.85
N ALA A 274 14.24 -20.44 6.11
CA ALA A 274 14.03 -21.76 5.51
C ALA A 274 15.37 -22.48 5.31
N GLY A 275 15.40 -23.81 5.53
CA GLY A 275 16.60 -24.62 5.27
C GLY A 275 17.84 -24.22 6.08
N GLY A 276 17.66 -23.63 7.27
CA GLY A 276 18.77 -23.09 8.07
C GLY A 276 19.44 -21.85 7.45
N SER A 277 18.73 -21.16 6.56
CA SER A 277 19.15 -19.90 5.96
C SER A 277 18.11 -18.81 6.23
N ILE A 278 18.55 -17.57 6.22
CA ILE A 278 17.67 -16.40 6.17
C ILE A 278 17.48 -16.02 4.71
N TRP A 279 16.28 -15.62 4.35
CA TRP A 279 15.91 -15.23 2.99
C TRP A 279 15.31 -13.84 3.03
N ALA A 280 15.84 -12.93 2.24
CA ALA A 280 15.38 -11.55 2.16
C ALA A 280 15.03 -11.18 0.72
N LEU A 281 13.87 -10.56 0.52
CA LEU A 281 13.52 -9.97 -0.78
C LEU A 281 14.01 -8.53 -0.85
N THR A 282 14.45 -8.11 -2.03
CA THR A 282 14.87 -6.73 -2.28
C THR A 282 13.92 -5.99 -3.19
N GLU A 283 13.49 -4.82 -2.71
CA GLU A 283 12.84 -3.83 -3.55
C GLU A 283 13.90 -3.01 -4.29
N THR A 284 14.08 -3.24 -5.59
CA THR A 284 14.75 -2.20 -6.38
C THR A 284 13.70 -1.19 -6.80
N THR A 285 13.97 0.09 -6.50
CA THR A 285 13.19 1.28 -6.92
C THR A 285 13.07 1.43 -8.45
N ALA A 286 13.66 0.52 -9.21
CA ALA A 286 13.36 0.27 -10.60
C ALA A 286 12.83 -1.17 -10.71
N PHE A 287 11.63 -1.30 -11.24
CA PHE A 287 10.83 -2.52 -11.41
C PHE A 287 11.46 -3.56 -12.35
N GLU A 288 12.78 -3.51 -12.56
CA GLU A 288 13.54 -4.29 -13.53
C GLU A 288 14.56 -5.24 -12.89
N SER A 289 14.81 -5.22 -11.57
CA SER A 289 15.86 -6.07 -10.97
C SER A 289 15.75 -6.39 -9.47
N GLY A 290 14.56 -6.74 -8.98
CA GLY A 290 14.39 -7.30 -7.62
C GLY A 290 14.97 -8.71 -7.52
N GLY A 291 15.47 -9.08 -6.34
CA GLY A 291 16.07 -10.40 -6.10
C GLY A 291 15.74 -10.96 -4.73
N VAL A 292 15.73 -12.28 -4.64
CA VAL A 292 15.66 -13.02 -3.37
C VAL A 292 17.08 -13.44 -3.00
N PHE A 293 17.50 -13.10 -1.79
CA PHE A 293 18.86 -13.32 -1.30
C PHE A 293 18.83 -14.40 -0.24
N GLN A 294 19.62 -15.46 -0.45
CA GLN A 294 19.89 -16.45 0.58
C GLN A 294 21.07 -15.97 1.42
N ILE A 295 20.88 -15.93 2.73
CA ILE A 295 21.83 -15.42 3.71
C ILE A 295 22.14 -16.56 4.68
N ASN A 296 23.42 -16.91 4.79
CA ASN A 296 23.86 -17.94 5.72
C ASN A 296 23.98 -17.33 7.14
N PRO A 297 23.21 -17.81 8.12
CA PRO A 297 23.24 -17.30 9.48
C PRO A 297 24.50 -17.73 10.25
N GLY A 298 25.19 -18.78 9.78
CA GLY A 298 26.29 -19.46 10.45
C GLY A 298 27.68 -19.05 9.95
N TYR A 299 28.14 -17.88 10.39
CA TYR A 299 29.55 -17.50 10.58
C TYR A 299 29.57 -16.38 11.65
N ALA A 300 30.74 -16.03 12.18
CA ALA A 300 30.88 -14.89 13.10
C ALA A 300 30.28 -13.58 12.52
N GLU A 301 30.11 -13.50 11.19
CA GLU A 301 29.39 -12.46 10.45
C GLU A 301 28.54 -13.11 9.33
N PRO A 302 27.23 -12.82 9.21
CA PRO A 302 26.37 -13.33 8.15
C PRO A 302 26.80 -12.89 6.74
N GLN A 303 26.60 -13.74 5.73
CA GLN A 303 27.04 -13.50 4.35
C GLN A 303 25.94 -13.85 3.33
N ILE A 304 25.88 -13.14 2.20
CA ILE A 304 25.06 -13.52 1.05
C ILE A 304 25.65 -14.79 0.44
N ALA A 305 24.90 -15.88 0.51
CA ALA A 305 25.25 -17.15 -0.11
C ALA A 305 24.82 -17.19 -1.58
N LYS A 306 23.66 -16.61 -1.91
CA LYS A 306 23.09 -16.65 -3.27
C LYS A 306 22.18 -15.46 -3.55
N GLU A 307 22.23 -14.93 -4.77
CA GLU A 307 21.26 -13.98 -5.33
C GLU A 307 20.43 -14.71 -6.39
N ILE A 308 19.11 -14.68 -6.24
CA ILE A 308 18.16 -15.29 -7.16
C ILE A 308 17.34 -14.17 -7.79
N PRO A 309 17.40 -13.97 -9.11
CA PRO A 309 16.57 -12.98 -9.78
C PRO A 309 15.08 -13.29 -9.57
N ALA A 310 14.30 -12.31 -9.14
CA ALA A 310 12.86 -12.45 -8.92
C ALA A 310 12.08 -11.39 -9.73
N PRO A 311 12.11 -11.47 -11.07
CA PRO A 311 11.46 -10.49 -11.92
C PRO A 311 9.93 -10.55 -11.73
N GLY A 312 9.35 -9.45 -11.26
CA GLY A 312 7.90 -9.35 -11.05
C GLY A 312 7.42 -9.76 -9.67
N ALA A 313 8.31 -9.92 -8.68
CA ALA A 313 7.89 -10.01 -7.28
C ALA A 313 6.91 -8.87 -6.92
N CYS A 314 5.81 -9.22 -6.23
CA CYS A 314 4.82 -8.22 -5.83
C CYS A 314 5.43 -7.19 -4.88
N LEU A 315 5.10 -5.92 -5.11
CA LEU A 315 5.64 -4.74 -4.43
C LEU A 315 5.00 -4.49 -3.06
N SER A 316 4.49 -5.55 -2.42
CA SER A 316 4.02 -5.45 -1.04
C SER A 316 5.22 -5.79 -0.14
N PRO A 317 5.82 -4.80 0.54
CA PRO A 317 7.11 -4.98 1.23
C PRO A 317 7.06 -5.97 2.41
N ALA A 318 5.88 -6.37 2.88
CA ALA A 318 5.75 -7.09 4.16
C ALA A 318 5.22 -8.53 4.03
N THR A 319 4.58 -8.92 2.91
CA THR A 319 3.78 -10.16 2.89
C THR A 319 3.91 -11.01 1.63
N CYS A 320 4.73 -10.62 0.66
CA CYS A 320 4.86 -11.34 -0.61
C CYS A 320 5.76 -12.60 -0.57
N MET A 321 6.30 -12.95 0.60
CA MET A 321 7.09 -14.17 0.80
C MET A 321 6.62 -14.99 2.01
N ALA A 322 6.66 -16.31 1.86
CA ALA A 322 6.46 -17.26 2.95
C ALA A 322 7.47 -18.39 2.88
N ALA A 323 7.73 -19.05 4.02
CA ALA A 323 8.68 -20.15 4.11
C ALA A 323 8.05 -21.43 4.64
N SER A 324 8.50 -22.54 4.07
CA SER A 324 8.39 -23.89 4.62
C SER A 324 9.78 -24.37 5.02
N ALA A 325 9.88 -25.54 5.66
CA ALA A 325 11.17 -26.12 6.02
C ALA A 325 12.14 -26.30 4.82
N HIS A 326 11.60 -26.52 3.60
CA HIS A 326 12.39 -26.91 2.43
C HIS A 326 12.25 -25.95 1.23
N ALA A 327 11.40 -24.93 1.32
CA ALA A 327 11.17 -24.01 0.20
C ALA A 327 10.73 -22.63 0.69
N VAL A 328 11.13 -21.62 -0.07
CA VAL A 328 10.61 -20.25 -0.01
C VAL A 328 9.62 -20.05 -1.16
N TRP A 329 8.51 -19.40 -0.86
CA TRP A 329 7.43 -19.12 -1.78
C TRP A 329 7.30 -17.62 -1.95
N VAL A 330 7.23 -17.16 -3.20
CA VAL A 330 7.18 -15.73 -3.53
C VAL A 330 6.00 -15.48 -4.46
N SER A 331 5.09 -14.58 -4.08
CA SER A 331 4.06 -14.10 -5.00
C SER A 331 4.70 -13.20 -6.05
N VAL A 332 4.43 -13.49 -7.31
CA VAL A 332 4.96 -12.73 -8.45
C VAL A 332 3.82 -12.36 -9.37
N LEU A 333 3.78 -11.12 -9.83
CA LEU A 333 2.87 -10.69 -10.87
C LEU A 333 3.60 -10.82 -12.21
N VAL A 334 3.08 -11.62 -13.13
CA VAL A 334 3.64 -11.81 -14.48
C VAL A 334 2.59 -11.41 -15.54
N PRO A 335 2.96 -11.23 -16.82
CA PRO A 335 1.99 -10.82 -17.85
C PRO A 335 0.75 -11.71 -17.93
N GLU A 336 0.91 -13.00 -17.65
CA GLU A 336 -0.15 -14.01 -17.72
C GLU A 336 -1.06 -14.06 -16.49
N GLY A 337 -0.71 -13.41 -15.37
CA GLY A 337 -1.46 -13.58 -14.13
C GLY A 337 -0.69 -13.26 -12.85
N LEU A 338 -1.37 -13.36 -11.72
CA LEU A 338 -0.74 -13.56 -10.42
C LEU A 338 -0.21 -15.00 -10.35
N GLY A 339 1.10 -15.12 -10.19
CA GLY A 339 1.83 -16.36 -10.08
C GLY A 339 2.48 -16.55 -8.73
N LEU A 340 2.95 -17.77 -8.53
CA LEU A 340 3.66 -18.21 -7.35
C LEU A 340 4.97 -18.88 -7.77
N GLU A 341 6.07 -18.35 -7.27
CA GLU A 341 7.42 -18.86 -7.50
C GLU A 341 7.89 -19.68 -6.29
N ARG A 342 8.50 -20.84 -6.57
CA ARG A 342 9.02 -21.75 -5.55
C ARG A 342 10.53 -21.80 -5.66
N ILE A 343 11.20 -21.45 -4.58
CA ILE A 343 12.65 -21.52 -4.43
C ILE A 343 12.96 -22.65 -3.46
N ASP A 344 13.77 -23.62 -3.89
CA ASP A 344 14.25 -24.68 -3.00
C ASP A 344 15.23 -24.10 -1.96
N ALA A 345 14.94 -24.30 -0.67
CA ALA A 345 15.67 -23.64 0.40
C ALA A 345 17.08 -24.19 0.63
N THR A 346 17.41 -25.36 0.08
CA THR A 346 18.74 -25.95 0.23
C THR A 346 19.65 -25.57 -0.94
N THR A 347 19.10 -25.65 -2.16
CA THR A 347 19.87 -25.45 -3.40
C THR A 347 19.76 -24.03 -3.94
N GLY A 348 18.76 -23.25 -3.47
CA GLY A 348 18.37 -21.96 -4.01
C GLY A 348 17.94 -22.03 -5.48
N LEU A 349 17.54 -23.20 -5.97
CA LEU A 349 17.03 -23.34 -7.33
C LEU A 349 15.58 -22.85 -7.36
N SER A 350 15.31 -21.89 -8.25
CA SER A 350 13.96 -21.40 -8.47
C SER A 350 13.30 -22.12 -9.65
N ALA A 351 12.03 -22.47 -9.49
CA ALA A 351 11.18 -22.94 -10.58
C ALA A 351 10.49 -21.75 -11.27
N LYS A 352 10.12 -21.92 -12.55
CA LYS A 352 9.27 -20.92 -13.22
C LYS A 352 7.98 -20.72 -12.44
N ALA A 353 7.57 -19.47 -12.28
CA ALA A 353 6.31 -19.10 -11.63
C ALA A 353 5.13 -19.88 -12.21
N THR A 354 4.35 -20.50 -11.33
CA THR A 354 3.08 -21.15 -11.69
C THR A 354 1.97 -20.12 -11.60
N ILE A 355 1.17 -19.95 -12.65
CA ILE A 355 0.04 -19.01 -12.64
C ILE A 355 -1.06 -19.58 -11.74
N VAL A 356 -1.42 -18.83 -10.70
CA VAL A 356 -2.47 -19.20 -9.75
C VAL A 356 -3.77 -18.47 -10.09
N ASP A 357 -3.70 -17.17 -10.40
CA ASP A 357 -4.85 -16.38 -10.82
C ASP A 357 -4.58 -15.67 -12.16
N PRO A 358 -5.10 -16.21 -13.29
CA PRO A 358 -4.93 -15.61 -14.61
C PRO A 358 -5.83 -14.38 -14.83
N SER A 359 -6.78 -14.09 -13.93
CA SER A 359 -7.65 -12.92 -14.07
C SER A 359 -6.93 -11.61 -13.76
N VAL A 360 -5.83 -11.69 -12.98
CA VAL A 360 -4.93 -10.57 -12.69
C VAL A 360 -3.99 -10.34 -13.86
N THR A 361 -4.48 -9.67 -14.89
CA THR A 361 -3.66 -9.32 -16.06
C THR A 361 -3.04 -7.95 -15.90
N ARG A 362 -1.94 -7.67 -16.63
CA ARG A 362 -1.28 -6.35 -16.69
C ARG A 362 -1.80 -5.55 -17.90
N PRO A 363 -2.79 -4.62 -17.78
CA PRO A 363 -3.21 -3.80 -18.91
C PRO A 363 -2.31 -2.55 -18.99
N GLY A 364 -1.58 -2.37 -20.09
CA GLY A 364 -0.99 -1.05 -20.41
C GLY A 364 0.27 -0.61 -19.67
N GLY A 365 0.84 -1.42 -18.77
CA GLY A 365 2.21 -1.22 -18.27
C GLY A 365 2.41 -0.25 -17.10
N GLU A 366 1.34 0.25 -16.47
CA GLU A 366 1.43 1.01 -15.21
C GLU A 366 0.79 0.19 -14.08
N PHE A 367 1.55 -0.04 -12.99
CA PHE A 367 1.04 -0.76 -11.83
C PHE A 367 0.21 0.17 -10.94
N LEU A 368 -1.04 -0.23 -10.69
CA LEU A 368 -1.78 0.14 -9.50
C LEU A 368 -1.28 -0.75 -8.34
N SER A 369 -1.25 -0.23 -7.11
CA SER A 369 -0.86 -0.99 -5.91
C SER A 369 -1.64 -2.32 -5.84
N PHE A 370 -0.93 -3.45 -5.97
CA PHE A 370 -1.52 -4.80 -5.96
C PHE A 370 -0.90 -5.60 -4.82
N ASN A 371 -1.73 -5.96 -3.83
CA ASN A 371 -1.31 -6.77 -2.70
C ASN A 371 -1.58 -8.25 -2.97
N ALA A 372 -0.60 -9.11 -2.66
CA ALA A 372 -0.68 -10.54 -2.91
C ALA A 372 0.00 -11.33 -1.77
N PRO A 373 -0.53 -11.26 -0.54
CA PRO A 373 0.13 -11.87 0.60
C PRO A 373 0.17 -13.40 0.43
N VAL A 374 1.28 -13.99 0.89
CA VAL A 374 1.53 -15.43 0.89
C VAL A 374 1.75 -15.89 2.33
N SER A 375 1.21 -17.05 2.69
CA SER A 375 1.57 -17.75 3.92
C SER A 375 1.74 -19.24 3.70
N TRP A 376 2.46 -19.89 4.61
CA TRP A 376 2.67 -21.34 4.63
C TRP A 376 2.02 -21.93 5.88
N GLY A 377 1.21 -22.98 5.71
CA GLY A 377 0.50 -23.58 6.83
C GLY A 377 -0.45 -24.70 6.45
N ALA A 378 -0.79 -25.57 7.41
CA ALA A 378 -1.66 -26.73 7.20
C ALA A 378 -1.27 -27.60 5.97
N GLY A 379 0.04 -27.68 5.67
CA GLY A 379 0.56 -28.43 4.53
C GLY A 379 0.26 -27.80 3.15
N SER A 380 -0.13 -26.52 3.09
CA SER A 380 -0.44 -25.80 1.85
C SER A 380 0.26 -24.44 1.81
N VAL A 381 0.40 -23.92 0.60
CA VAL A 381 0.68 -22.49 0.40
C VAL A 381 -0.65 -21.77 0.26
N TRP A 382 -0.80 -20.65 0.94
CA TRP A 382 -1.97 -19.80 0.86
C TRP A 382 -1.57 -18.51 0.16
N LEU A 383 -2.18 -18.23 -0.98
CA LEU A 383 -1.92 -17.03 -1.77
C LEU A 383 -3.21 -16.25 -1.90
N ALA A 384 -3.20 -14.96 -1.57
CA ALA A 384 -4.37 -14.11 -1.79
C ALA A 384 -4.20 -13.21 -3.03
N ASN A 385 -5.33 -12.95 -3.67
CA ASN A 385 -5.50 -11.78 -4.52
C ASN A 385 -6.10 -10.66 -3.66
N GLY A 386 -5.25 -9.73 -3.23
CA GLY A 386 -5.60 -8.72 -2.23
C GLY A 386 -6.68 -7.73 -2.65
N SER A 387 -6.93 -7.58 -3.96
CA SER A 387 -7.96 -6.67 -4.48
C SER A 387 -9.33 -7.32 -4.68
N SER A 388 -9.43 -8.65 -4.64
CA SER A 388 -10.67 -9.38 -4.93
C SER A 388 -11.20 -10.20 -3.76
N GLY A 389 -10.56 -10.17 -2.59
CA GLY A 389 -10.96 -10.96 -1.43
C GLY A 389 -10.88 -12.47 -1.67
N THR A 390 -10.08 -12.90 -2.64
CA THR A 390 -9.95 -14.30 -3.05
C THR A 390 -8.66 -14.91 -2.51
N ILE A 391 -8.75 -16.08 -1.89
CA ILE A 391 -7.61 -16.85 -1.37
C ILE A 391 -7.54 -18.17 -2.12
N TYR A 392 -6.35 -18.51 -2.56
CA TYR A 392 -6.02 -19.76 -3.23
C TYR A 392 -5.27 -20.64 -2.25
N ARG A 393 -5.84 -21.81 -1.98
CA ARG A 393 -5.09 -22.90 -1.34
C ARG A 393 -4.32 -23.61 -2.43
N VAL A 394 -3.00 -23.62 -2.34
CA VAL A 394 -2.09 -24.08 -3.38
C VAL A 394 -1.35 -25.33 -2.90
N ASP A 395 -1.34 -26.36 -3.74
CA ASP A 395 -0.58 -27.58 -3.51
C ASP A 395 0.92 -27.27 -3.63
N PRO A 396 1.71 -27.54 -2.58
CA PRO A 396 3.12 -27.17 -2.53
C PRO A 396 4.04 -28.00 -3.43
N SER A 397 3.57 -29.15 -3.91
CA SER A 397 4.31 -30.01 -4.84
C SER A 397 4.14 -29.56 -6.29
N THR A 398 2.97 -29.01 -6.63
CA THR A 398 2.64 -28.63 -8.02
C THR A 398 2.59 -27.12 -8.25
N GLY A 399 2.47 -26.31 -7.20
CA GLY A 399 2.26 -24.87 -7.29
C GLY A 399 0.86 -24.47 -7.80
N ARG A 400 -0.06 -25.44 -7.95
CA ARG A 400 -1.40 -25.21 -8.50
C ARG A 400 -2.45 -25.02 -7.41
N PRO A 401 -3.47 -24.16 -7.64
CA PRO A 401 -4.59 -24.05 -6.72
C PRO A 401 -5.35 -25.38 -6.64
N ILE A 402 -5.57 -25.85 -5.43
CA ILE A 402 -6.41 -27.02 -5.09
C ILE A 402 -7.77 -26.60 -4.52
N ASP A 403 -7.86 -25.38 -3.96
CA ASP A 403 -9.14 -24.79 -3.60
C ASP A 403 -9.11 -23.26 -3.73
N THR A 404 -10.29 -22.64 -3.75
CA THR A 404 -10.47 -21.19 -3.85
C THR A 404 -11.55 -20.71 -2.88
N ILE A 405 -11.14 -19.88 -1.92
CA ILE A 405 -11.99 -19.30 -0.89
C ILE A 405 -12.27 -17.85 -1.27
N ARG A 406 -13.54 -17.43 -1.18
CA ARG A 406 -13.98 -16.07 -1.47
C ARG A 406 -14.60 -15.47 -0.22
N LEU A 407 -13.97 -14.44 0.34
CA LEU A 407 -14.45 -13.79 1.57
C LEU A 407 -15.64 -12.86 1.34
N GLY A 408 -15.92 -12.50 0.09
CA GLY A 408 -17.03 -11.65 -0.29
C GLY A 408 -16.56 -10.48 -1.15
N ALA A 409 -17.50 -9.86 -1.85
CA ALA A 409 -17.21 -8.67 -2.66
C ALA A 409 -16.85 -7.49 -1.75
N GLY A 410 -15.79 -6.75 -2.11
CA GLY A 410 -15.33 -5.57 -1.38
C GLY A 410 -14.35 -5.83 -0.24
N VAL A 411 -14.10 -7.10 0.11
CA VAL A 411 -13.06 -7.48 1.08
C VAL A 411 -11.69 -7.34 0.43
N THR A 412 -10.79 -6.55 1.01
CA THR A 412 -9.37 -6.59 0.65
C THR A 412 -8.63 -7.59 1.51
N ILE A 413 -7.51 -8.10 1.00
CA ILE A 413 -6.65 -9.00 1.78
C ILE A 413 -5.26 -8.43 1.77
N ASP A 414 -4.87 -7.88 2.92
CA ASP A 414 -3.62 -7.16 3.05
C ASP A 414 -2.55 -7.99 3.76
N LEU A 415 -2.98 -8.75 4.75
CA LEU A 415 -2.11 -9.58 5.58
C LEU A 415 -2.68 -11.00 5.70
N LEU A 416 -1.78 -11.97 5.74
CA LEU A 416 -2.11 -13.38 5.81
C LEU A 416 -1.09 -14.09 6.70
N ALA A 417 -1.55 -14.82 7.72
CA ALA A 417 -0.68 -15.63 8.56
C ALA A 417 -1.38 -16.90 9.00
N TYR A 418 -0.64 -18.01 9.03
CA TYR A 418 -1.14 -19.27 9.55
C TYR A 418 -0.57 -19.53 10.94
N GLY A 419 -1.41 -20.02 11.85
CA GLY A 419 -1.00 -20.50 13.16
C GLY A 419 -2.20 -20.75 14.07
N GLU A 420 -1.95 -21.39 15.22
CA GLU A 420 -3.01 -21.77 16.17
C GLU A 420 -4.18 -22.54 15.52
N GLY A 421 -3.88 -23.32 14.46
CA GLY A 421 -4.83 -24.16 13.74
C GLY A 421 -5.62 -23.50 12.61
N SER A 422 -5.51 -22.17 12.44
CA SER A 422 -6.29 -21.43 11.44
C SER A 422 -5.40 -20.59 10.52
N LEU A 423 -5.93 -20.30 9.34
CA LEU A 423 -5.41 -19.21 8.50
C LEU A 423 -6.10 -17.91 8.89
N TRP A 424 -5.32 -16.90 9.23
CA TRP A 424 -5.80 -15.59 9.65
C TRP A 424 -5.60 -14.58 8.54
N VAL A 425 -6.66 -13.82 8.27
CA VAL A 425 -6.75 -12.88 7.15
C VAL A 425 -7.13 -11.51 7.68
N VAL A 426 -6.33 -10.50 7.35
CA VAL A 426 -6.65 -9.10 7.68
C VAL A 426 -7.11 -8.38 6.43
N ASP A 427 -8.33 -7.85 6.53
CA ASP A 427 -8.84 -6.80 5.66
C ASP A 427 -8.50 -5.46 6.32
N ARG A 428 -7.41 -4.82 5.86
CA ARG A 428 -6.91 -3.60 6.50
C ARG A 428 -7.88 -2.44 6.32
N PHE A 429 -8.53 -2.35 5.16
CA PHE A 429 -9.43 -1.24 4.83
C PHE A 429 -10.84 -1.46 5.38
N GLY A 430 -11.33 -2.70 5.37
CA GLY A 430 -12.56 -3.09 6.03
C GLY A 430 -12.43 -3.14 7.56
N GLY A 431 -11.21 -3.16 8.09
CA GLY A 431 -10.93 -3.17 9.53
C GLY A 431 -11.39 -4.48 10.18
N THR A 432 -11.15 -5.61 9.53
CA THR A 432 -11.57 -6.92 10.06
C THR A 432 -10.46 -7.97 10.03
N LEU A 433 -10.53 -8.89 10.99
CA LEU A 433 -9.74 -10.10 11.07
C LEU A 433 -10.66 -11.31 10.89
N THR A 434 -10.36 -12.18 9.94
CA THR A 434 -11.15 -13.37 9.66
C THR A 434 -10.30 -14.62 9.82
N ALA A 435 -10.77 -15.58 10.62
CA ALA A 435 -10.18 -16.91 10.69
C ALA A 435 -10.77 -17.81 9.61
N ILE A 436 -9.94 -18.66 9.01
CA ILE A 436 -10.34 -19.68 8.05
C ILE A 436 -9.86 -21.03 8.57
N ASP A 437 -10.80 -21.97 8.67
CA ASP A 437 -10.51 -23.35 9.03
C ASP A 437 -9.89 -24.08 7.83
N PRO A 438 -8.60 -24.49 7.89
CA PRO A 438 -7.93 -25.17 6.80
C PRO A 438 -8.41 -26.62 6.57
N GLY A 439 -9.20 -27.18 7.48
CA GLY A 439 -9.82 -28.50 7.33
C GLY A 439 -11.09 -28.46 6.48
N THR A 440 -11.80 -27.32 6.48
CA THR A 440 -13.07 -27.15 5.77
C THR A 440 -13.05 -26.05 4.71
N ASP A 441 -11.98 -25.25 4.66
CA ASP A 441 -11.80 -24.08 3.80
C ASP A 441 -12.93 -23.04 3.96
N ARG A 442 -13.48 -22.96 5.19
CA ARG A 442 -14.56 -22.04 5.56
C ARG A 442 -14.05 -20.90 6.43
N ALA A 443 -14.47 -19.69 6.06
CA ALA A 443 -14.28 -18.50 6.86
C ALA A 443 -15.26 -18.46 8.04
N GLU A 444 -14.75 -18.14 9.22
CA GLU A 444 -15.53 -17.78 10.39
C GLU A 444 -16.07 -16.34 10.27
N PRO A 445 -17.03 -15.93 11.11
CA PRO A 445 -17.49 -14.54 11.13
C PRO A 445 -16.34 -13.55 11.39
N PRO A 446 -16.29 -12.42 10.67
CA PRO A 446 -15.21 -11.44 10.82
C PRO A 446 -15.23 -10.78 12.19
N ILE A 447 -14.04 -10.59 12.74
CA ILE A 447 -13.78 -9.93 14.01
C ILE A 447 -13.43 -8.48 13.71
N PRO A 448 -14.16 -7.48 14.23
CA PRO A 448 -13.80 -6.08 14.04
C PRO A 448 -12.45 -5.77 14.69
N LEU A 449 -11.53 -5.21 13.91
CA LEU A 449 -10.31 -4.61 14.40
C LEU A 449 -10.50 -3.09 14.51
N GLN A 450 -9.86 -2.49 15.49
CA GLN A 450 -9.74 -1.03 15.56
C GLN A 450 -8.37 -0.61 15.01
N GLY A 451 -8.31 0.60 14.44
CA GLY A 451 -7.06 1.22 14.01
C GLY A 451 -6.59 0.84 12.61
N ASP A 452 -5.27 0.78 12.42
CA ASP A 452 -4.62 0.55 11.12
C ASP A 452 -3.70 -0.67 11.18
N PRO A 453 -4.19 -1.88 10.89
CA PRO A 453 -3.39 -3.08 11.01
C PRO A 453 -2.29 -3.11 9.93
N THR A 454 -1.04 -3.20 10.37
CA THR A 454 0.16 -3.12 9.51
C THR A 454 0.89 -4.45 9.35
N SER A 455 0.78 -5.35 10.33
CA SER A 455 1.39 -6.67 10.30
C SER A 455 0.64 -7.65 11.19
N ILE A 456 0.82 -8.94 10.92
CA ILE A 456 0.20 -10.04 11.67
C ILE A 456 1.21 -11.15 11.88
N ALA A 457 1.24 -11.71 13.08
CA ALA A 457 1.95 -12.95 13.40
C ALA A 457 1.08 -13.82 14.31
N VAL A 458 1.25 -15.14 14.21
CA VAL A 458 0.42 -16.09 14.95
C VAL A 458 1.32 -17.07 15.69
N GLY A 459 1.14 -17.16 17.00
CA GLY A 459 1.95 -18.01 17.87
C GLY A 459 1.88 -17.59 19.33
N ALA A 460 2.58 -18.35 20.18
CA ALA A 460 2.49 -18.21 21.64
C ALA A 460 1.03 -18.25 22.16
N GLY A 461 0.16 -19.04 21.51
CA GLY A 461 -1.24 -19.21 21.88
C GLY A 461 -2.14 -18.04 21.47
N SER A 462 -1.70 -17.14 20.59
CA SER A 462 -2.45 -15.94 20.21
C SER A 462 -2.17 -15.46 18.79
N VAL A 463 -3.08 -14.64 18.29
CA VAL A 463 -2.89 -13.85 17.07
C VAL A 463 -2.45 -12.45 17.50
N TRP A 464 -1.40 -11.95 16.88
CA TRP A 464 -0.78 -10.66 17.20
C TRP A 464 -0.85 -9.78 15.97
N VAL A 465 -1.51 -8.63 16.09
CA VAL A 465 -1.68 -7.66 14.99
C VAL A 465 -1.11 -6.33 15.43
N SER A 466 -0.15 -5.77 14.70
CA SER A 466 0.33 -4.42 14.98
C SER A 466 -0.64 -3.39 14.42
N ASP A 467 -0.96 -2.38 15.21
CA ASP A 467 -1.68 -1.19 14.79
C ASP A 467 -0.70 -0.03 14.65
N GLY A 468 -0.34 0.27 13.40
CA GLY A 468 0.61 1.32 13.05
C GLY A 468 0.17 2.71 13.48
N GLN A 469 -1.12 2.90 13.81
CA GLN A 469 -1.70 4.20 14.08
C GLN A 469 -1.96 4.46 15.57
N ASP A 470 -2.31 3.44 16.37
CA ASP A 470 -2.47 3.57 17.83
C ASP A 470 -1.17 3.26 18.61
N ASP A 471 -0.07 2.93 17.93
CA ASP A 471 1.17 2.47 18.56
C ASP A 471 0.92 1.26 19.49
N GLN A 472 0.02 0.37 19.08
CA GLN A 472 -0.38 -0.82 19.84
C GLN A 472 -0.03 -2.10 19.08
N LEU A 473 0.11 -3.16 19.88
CA LEU A 473 0.05 -4.54 19.43
C LEU A 473 -1.24 -5.15 20.01
N LEU A 474 -2.14 -5.57 19.13
CA LEU A 474 -3.39 -6.24 19.49
C LEU A 474 -3.12 -7.72 19.69
N ARG A 475 -3.50 -8.26 20.84
CA ARG A 475 -3.54 -9.70 21.12
C ARG A 475 -4.97 -10.21 21.00
N ILE A 476 -5.18 -11.16 20.11
CA ILE A 476 -6.49 -11.80 19.89
C ILE A 476 -6.37 -13.29 20.26
N ALA A 477 -7.32 -13.78 21.08
CA ALA A 477 -7.40 -15.19 21.44
C ALA A 477 -8.03 -16.01 20.29
N PRO A 478 -7.38 -17.09 19.80
CA PRO A 478 -7.83 -17.84 18.62
C PRO A 478 -9.24 -18.44 18.73
N HIS A 479 -9.65 -18.83 19.95
CA HIS A 479 -10.94 -19.49 20.21
C HIS A 479 -11.96 -18.57 20.92
N HIS A 480 -11.56 -17.35 21.28
CA HIS A 480 -12.39 -16.39 22.02
C HIS A 480 -12.15 -14.95 21.53
N PRO A 481 -12.52 -14.65 20.28
CA PRO A 481 -12.16 -13.38 19.64
C PRO A 481 -12.85 -12.13 20.21
N SER A 482 -13.75 -12.29 21.18
CA SER A 482 -14.44 -11.18 21.86
C SER A 482 -13.59 -10.42 22.87
N GLY A 483 -12.34 -10.84 23.12
CA GLY A 483 -11.42 -10.20 24.07
C GLY A 483 -10.11 -9.81 23.40
N ILE A 484 -10.12 -8.75 22.59
CA ILE A 484 -8.90 -8.10 22.08
C ILE A 484 -8.23 -7.37 23.25
N GLN A 485 -6.93 -7.58 23.43
CA GLN A 485 -6.13 -6.90 24.44
C GLN A 485 -5.05 -6.07 23.76
N ASP A 486 -4.93 -4.82 24.19
CA ASP A 486 -3.96 -3.89 23.64
C ASP A 486 -2.66 -3.95 24.46
N VAL A 487 -1.54 -4.03 23.76
CA VAL A 487 -0.20 -3.96 24.35
C VAL A 487 0.51 -2.77 23.76
N SER A 488 0.89 -1.82 24.60
CA SER A 488 1.62 -0.63 24.14
C SER A 488 3.02 -0.99 23.70
N VAL A 489 3.40 -0.52 22.51
CA VAL A 489 4.70 -0.74 21.88
C VAL A 489 5.31 0.60 21.46
N GLY A 490 6.32 0.58 20.57
CA GLY A 490 6.92 1.80 20.06
C GLY A 490 6.08 2.45 18.94
N GLN A 491 6.61 3.53 18.38
CA GLN A 491 5.88 4.33 17.38
C GLN A 491 5.83 3.68 16.02
N GLU A 492 4.66 3.74 15.38
CA GLU A 492 4.35 3.17 14.07
C GLU A 492 4.84 1.72 13.94
N PRO A 493 4.25 0.76 14.69
CA PRO A 493 4.65 -0.62 14.57
C PRO A 493 4.35 -1.16 13.15
N THR A 494 5.33 -1.82 12.53
CA THR A 494 5.29 -2.22 11.11
C THR A 494 5.49 -3.70 10.85
N ALA A 495 6.11 -4.43 11.78
CA ALA A 495 6.29 -5.88 11.67
C ALA A 495 6.19 -6.56 13.03
N VAL A 496 5.68 -7.79 13.04
CA VAL A 496 5.59 -8.64 14.23
C VAL A 496 6.23 -9.99 13.91
N ALA A 497 7.05 -10.51 14.82
CA ALA A 497 7.63 -11.85 14.74
C ALA A 497 7.48 -12.59 16.08
N ILE A 498 7.37 -13.92 16.03
CA ILE A 498 7.24 -14.78 17.22
C ILE A 498 8.47 -15.65 17.33
N GLY A 499 9.11 -15.68 18.50
CA GLY A 499 10.24 -16.58 18.74
C GLY A 499 11.01 -16.28 20.03
N GLY A 500 11.81 -17.25 20.47
CA GLY A 500 12.56 -17.14 21.73
C GLY A 500 11.67 -17.11 22.99
N GLY A 501 10.38 -17.45 22.86
CA GLY A 501 9.40 -17.33 23.94
C GLY A 501 8.73 -15.94 24.04
N SER A 502 9.02 -15.03 23.10
CA SER A 502 8.55 -13.65 23.09
C SER A 502 7.87 -13.27 21.78
N VAL A 503 7.14 -12.16 21.82
CA VAL A 503 6.63 -11.48 20.62
C VAL A 503 7.52 -10.27 20.38
N TRP A 504 8.00 -10.09 19.16
CA TRP A 504 8.91 -9.02 18.77
C TRP A 504 8.18 -8.08 17.83
N VAL A 505 8.25 -6.78 18.10
CA VAL A 505 7.55 -5.75 17.32
C VAL A 505 8.55 -4.72 16.81
N ALA A 506 8.59 -4.54 15.50
CA ALA A 506 9.37 -3.49 14.85
C ALA A 506 8.57 -2.19 14.87
N ASN A 507 9.19 -1.13 15.36
CA ASN A 507 8.61 0.20 15.47
C ASN A 507 9.36 1.12 14.50
N HIS A 508 8.74 1.38 13.36
CA HIS A 508 9.35 2.16 12.29
C HIS A 508 9.57 3.62 12.71
N GLY A 509 8.57 4.23 13.34
CA GLY A 509 8.51 5.66 13.62
C GLY A 509 9.61 6.15 14.57
N ASN A 510 10.08 5.27 15.47
CA ASN A 510 11.18 5.59 16.39
C ASN A 510 12.43 4.70 16.22
N GLY A 511 12.47 3.83 15.21
CA GLY A 511 13.62 2.97 14.91
C GLY A 511 13.94 2.00 16.04
N THR A 512 12.95 1.33 16.62
CA THR A 512 13.17 0.40 17.73
C THR A 512 12.55 -0.96 17.48
N VAL A 513 12.96 -1.96 18.26
CA VAL A 513 12.28 -3.25 18.36
C VAL A 513 11.85 -3.46 19.80
N THR A 514 10.56 -3.69 20.03
CA THR A 514 10.01 -4.00 21.36
C THR A 514 9.86 -5.51 21.52
N GLU A 515 10.43 -6.06 22.58
CA GLU A 515 10.13 -7.42 23.04
C GLU A 515 8.91 -7.37 23.98
N VAL A 516 7.94 -8.24 23.73
CA VAL A 516 6.69 -8.36 24.49
C VAL A 516 6.59 -9.76 25.08
N ASN A 517 6.23 -9.83 26.36
CA ASN A 517 5.92 -11.08 27.04
C ASN A 517 4.51 -11.54 26.65
N PRO A 518 4.34 -12.69 25.96
CA PRO A 518 3.05 -13.13 25.48
C PRO A 518 2.09 -13.58 26.59
N ASN A 519 2.61 -13.89 27.79
CA ASN A 519 1.79 -14.30 28.94
C ASN A 519 1.33 -13.11 29.77
N ALA A 520 2.19 -12.11 29.93
CA ALA A 520 1.92 -10.93 30.77
C ALA A 520 1.29 -9.77 30.00
N ASN A 521 1.35 -9.77 28.65
CA ASN A 521 0.90 -8.66 27.79
C ASN A 521 1.61 -7.34 28.11
N LEU A 522 2.92 -7.43 28.37
CA LEU A 522 3.75 -6.29 28.73
C LEU A 522 5.03 -6.30 27.92
N ALA A 523 5.45 -5.11 27.50
CA ALA A 523 6.78 -4.89 26.96
C ALA A 523 7.83 -5.25 28.02
N ILE A 524 8.78 -6.12 27.65
CA ILE A 524 9.92 -6.54 28.46
C ILE A 524 11.06 -5.53 28.29
N GLN A 525 11.39 -5.22 27.05
CA GLN A 525 12.46 -4.29 26.69
C GLN A 525 12.22 -3.68 25.31
N THR A 526 12.83 -2.51 25.08
CA THR A 526 12.87 -1.84 23.78
C THR A 526 14.31 -1.65 23.37
N ILE A 527 14.67 -2.21 22.21
CA ILE A 527 16.02 -2.23 21.67
C ILE A 527 16.09 -1.17 20.56
N PRO A 528 16.94 -0.13 20.69
CA PRO A 528 17.13 0.83 19.62
C PRO A 528 17.89 0.19 18.46
N ILE A 529 17.37 0.38 17.26
CA ILE A 529 18.04 0.05 16.00
C ILE A 529 18.43 1.39 15.38
N SER A 530 19.70 1.57 15.03
CA SER A 530 20.22 2.84 14.52
C SER A 530 19.75 3.19 13.09
N SER A 531 18.54 2.74 12.69
CA SER A 531 17.95 2.92 11.37
C SER A 531 16.43 2.59 11.41
N THR A 532 15.71 2.85 10.31
CA THR A 532 14.27 2.54 10.22
C THR A 532 14.04 1.03 10.15
N VAL A 533 13.13 0.49 10.95
CA VAL A 533 12.85 -0.96 10.99
C VAL A 533 11.60 -1.27 10.16
N GLN A 534 11.68 -2.28 9.29
CA GLN A 534 10.59 -2.63 8.36
C GLN A 534 10.14 -4.08 8.41
N SER A 535 11.04 -5.03 8.68
CA SER A 535 10.70 -6.45 8.73
C SER A 535 11.44 -7.18 9.84
N LEU A 536 10.82 -8.25 10.36
CA LEU A 536 11.36 -9.08 11.42
C LEU A 536 11.21 -10.55 11.08
N GLU A 537 12.19 -11.34 11.46
CA GLU A 537 12.09 -12.81 11.47
C GLU A 537 12.90 -13.36 12.64
N PHE A 538 12.33 -14.29 13.42
CA PHE A 538 13.07 -14.98 14.46
C PHE A 538 13.56 -16.33 13.95
N ALA A 539 14.88 -16.55 13.93
CA ALA A 539 15.45 -17.82 13.51
C ALA A 539 16.80 -18.09 14.15
N ASP A 540 17.11 -19.37 14.36
CA ASP A 540 18.37 -19.85 14.94
C ASP A 540 18.75 -19.16 16.27
N GLY A 541 17.74 -18.87 17.09
CA GLY A 541 17.91 -18.22 18.39
C GLY A 541 18.25 -16.74 18.34
N ALA A 542 18.15 -16.10 17.16
CA ALA A 542 18.36 -14.68 16.97
C ALA A 542 17.15 -14.03 16.29
N LEU A 543 16.96 -12.75 16.57
CA LEU A 543 16.03 -11.91 15.83
C LEU A 543 16.76 -11.24 14.69
N TRP A 544 16.25 -11.41 13.48
CA TRP A 544 16.73 -10.78 12.26
C TRP A 544 15.84 -9.59 11.93
N VAL A 545 16.48 -8.44 11.70
CA VAL A 545 15.79 -7.16 11.57
C VAL A 545 16.16 -6.52 10.24
N GLY A 546 15.19 -6.41 9.34
CA GLY A 546 15.32 -5.71 8.08
C GLY A 546 15.12 -4.21 8.28
N SER A 547 16.04 -3.42 7.72
CA SER A 547 16.04 -1.98 7.87
C SER A 547 16.40 -1.26 6.59
N PHE A 548 15.79 -0.10 6.37
CA PHE A 548 16.12 0.82 5.30
C PHE A 548 16.95 2.00 5.84
N ALA A 549 18.21 2.13 5.43
CA ALA A 549 18.98 3.34 5.69
C ALA A 549 18.94 4.25 4.44
N PRO A 550 18.40 5.48 4.54
CA PRO A 550 18.56 6.43 3.44
C PRO A 550 20.06 6.74 3.24
N PRO A 551 20.52 6.97 2.00
CA PRO A 551 21.93 7.29 1.75
C PRO A 551 22.35 8.55 2.51
N GLY A 552 23.31 8.42 3.44
CA GLY A 552 24.03 9.56 4.04
C GLY A 552 23.95 9.73 5.56
N VAL A 553 23.66 8.68 6.35
CA VAL A 553 23.94 8.68 7.81
C VAL A 553 25.42 8.40 8.07
#